data_AF-A0A0N0BQW9-F1
#
_entry.id   AF-A0A0N0BQW9-F1
#
_cell.length_a   1.000
_cell.length_b   1.000
_cell.length_c   1.000
_cell.angle_alpha   90.00
_cell.angle_beta   90.00
_cell.angle_gamma   90.00
#
_symmetry.space_group_name_H-M   'P 1'
#
loop_
_entity.id
_entity.type
_entity.pdbx_description
1 polymer ?
#
loop_
_entity_poly.entity_id
_entity_poly.type
_entity_poly.pdbx_seq_one_letter_code
_entity_poly.pdbx_strand_id
1 'polypeptide(L)'
;MAAEFPPYAAGERETVGGSKRAYDGTISWVDEQIGRLIDYFESEGMMDETMIVVTADHGHNFGEHGIFSDNCGMFDTSIKVPLVVYDPREEGQRISGLVQHTDIVPTVLDYAGVSSPDLYRGNVLPDTREFAFAEAAEQHMRMIRTDDWKLVVPEDVAYLKDQYWYDGDGTPELYDIHNDSTEENDVSEEHPDIVRRLRRRMDKEVRKQQEFEGGERSVEIEEEELDDIRSQLGALGYADDDNV
;
A
#
# COMPACT_ATOMS: atom_id res chain seq x y z
N MET A 1 -32.51 10.82 10.41
CA MET A 1 -33.10 10.60 9.08
C MET A 1 -32.08 9.78 8.30
N ALA A 2 -32.44 8.57 7.89
CA ALA A 2 -31.57 7.78 7.01
C ALA A 2 -31.52 8.47 5.65
N ALA A 3 -30.32 8.77 5.15
CA ALA A 3 -30.15 9.24 3.79
C ALA A 3 -30.42 8.05 2.86
N GLU A 4 -31.51 8.13 2.09
CA GLU A 4 -31.77 7.20 1.00
C GLU A 4 -30.78 7.50 -0.13
N PHE A 5 -29.86 6.57 -0.39
CA PHE A 5 -29.00 6.60 -1.56
C PHE A 5 -29.84 6.27 -2.80
N PRO A 6 -29.72 7.03 -3.91
CA PRO A 6 -30.40 6.69 -5.15
C PRO A 6 -29.91 5.31 -5.64
N PRO A 7 -30.80 4.46 -6.18
CA PRO A 7 -30.39 3.19 -6.74
C PRO A 7 -29.39 3.42 -7.88
N TYR A 8 -28.29 2.66 -7.85
CA TYR A 8 -27.27 2.63 -8.90
C TYR A 8 -27.95 2.49 -10.27
N ALA A 9 -27.93 3.54 -11.08
CA ALA A 9 -28.57 3.55 -12.39
C ALA A 9 -27.71 2.73 -13.37
N ALA A 10 -27.97 1.43 -13.43
CA ALA A 10 -27.44 0.57 -14.48
C ALA A 10 -28.02 1.03 -15.83
N GLY A 11 -27.25 1.76 -16.65
CA GLY A 11 -27.70 2.10 -18.00
C GLY A 11 -26.88 3.07 -18.82
N GLU A 12 -26.05 3.94 -18.23
CA GLU A 12 -25.15 4.80 -18.99
C GLU A 12 -23.75 4.18 -19.00
N ARG A 13 -23.12 4.05 -20.19
CA ARG A 13 -21.70 3.68 -20.26
C ARG A 13 -20.94 4.73 -19.45
N GLU A 14 -20.40 4.34 -18.31
CA GLU A 14 -19.61 5.20 -17.47
C GLU A 14 -18.45 5.73 -18.31
N THR A 15 -18.40 7.04 -18.51
CA THR A 15 -17.24 7.66 -19.17
C THR A 15 -16.14 7.77 -18.14
N VAL A 16 -14.88 7.62 -18.56
CA VAL A 16 -13.69 7.85 -17.70
C VAL A 16 -13.82 9.16 -16.90
N GLY A 17 -14.30 10.23 -17.54
CA GLY A 17 -14.52 11.52 -16.88
C GLY A 17 -15.67 11.53 -15.88
N GLY A 18 -16.69 10.69 -16.06
CA GLY A 18 -17.75 10.45 -15.07
C GLY A 18 -17.21 9.76 -13.81
N SER A 19 -16.47 8.67 -14.00
CA SER A 19 -15.85 7.90 -12.91
C SER A 19 -14.87 8.74 -12.10
N LYS A 20 -13.98 9.52 -12.75
CA LYS A 20 -13.05 10.42 -12.06
C LYS A 20 -13.78 11.45 -11.19
N ARG A 21 -14.85 12.07 -11.68
CA ARG A 21 -15.65 13.03 -10.87
C ARG A 21 -16.34 12.39 -9.68
N ALA A 22 -16.85 11.16 -9.85
CA ALA A 22 -17.45 10.43 -8.74
C ALA A 22 -16.38 10.10 -7.69
N TYR A 23 -15.20 9.65 -8.12
CA TYR A 23 -14.06 9.38 -7.25
C TYR A 23 -13.59 10.63 -6.48
N ASP A 24 -13.44 11.77 -7.16
CA ASP A 24 -13.11 13.04 -6.50
C ASP A 24 -14.17 13.42 -5.45
N GLY A 25 -15.45 13.15 -5.73
CA GLY A 25 -16.55 13.33 -4.79
C GLY A 25 -16.42 12.44 -3.56
N THR A 26 -15.99 11.19 -3.72
CA THR A 26 -15.74 10.27 -2.60
C THR A 26 -14.54 10.72 -1.76
N ILE A 27 -13.47 11.19 -2.40
CA ILE A 27 -12.30 11.76 -1.70
C ILE A 27 -12.75 12.96 -0.86
N SER A 28 -13.49 13.90 -1.45
CA SER A 28 -13.96 15.10 -0.74
C SER A 28 -14.84 14.74 0.46
N TRP A 29 -15.65 13.69 0.36
CA TRP A 29 -16.50 13.25 1.46
C TRP A 29 -15.68 12.60 2.58
N VAL A 30 -14.69 11.75 2.25
CA VAL A 30 -13.80 11.13 3.23
C VAL A 30 -12.94 12.19 3.93
N ASP A 31 -12.43 13.18 3.20
CA ASP A 31 -11.69 14.32 3.76
C ASP A 31 -12.53 15.06 4.82
N GLU A 32 -13.81 15.33 4.54
CA GLU A 32 -14.73 15.91 5.52
C GLU A 32 -14.91 15.02 6.76
N GLN A 33 -14.98 13.69 6.60
CA GLN A 33 -15.09 12.77 7.74
C GLN A 33 -13.82 12.72 8.59
N ILE A 34 -12.64 12.77 7.96
CA ILE A 34 -11.35 12.86 8.65
C ILE A 34 -11.28 14.18 9.43
N GLY A 35 -11.67 15.30 8.80
CA GLY A 35 -11.74 16.61 9.46
C GLY A 35 -12.60 16.58 10.73
N ARG A 36 -13.78 15.94 10.66
CA ARG A 36 -14.66 15.78 11.84
C ARG A 36 -14.03 14.96 12.97
N LEU A 37 -13.21 13.97 12.64
CA LEU A 37 -12.48 13.18 13.63
C LEU A 37 -11.36 13.99 14.28
N ILE A 38 -10.62 14.77 13.49
CA ILE A 38 -9.59 15.69 13.97
C ILE A 38 -10.20 16.76 14.89
N ASP A 39 -11.28 17.41 14.46
CA ASP A 39 -12.01 18.41 15.26
C ASP A 39 -12.42 17.85 16.63
N TYR A 40 -12.82 16.58 16.68
CA TYR A 40 -13.16 15.90 17.93
C TYR A 40 -11.94 15.76 18.84
N PHE A 41 -10.82 15.23 18.34
CA PHE A 41 -9.57 15.11 19.11
C PHE A 41 -9.03 16.46 19.59
N GLU A 42 -9.15 17.51 18.77
CA GLU A 42 -8.83 18.88 19.17
C GLU A 42 -9.74 19.38 20.31
N SER A 43 -11.05 19.15 20.20
CA SER A 43 -12.02 19.62 21.20
C SER A 43 -11.87 18.95 22.57
N GLU A 44 -11.40 17.70 22.58
CA GLU A 44 -11.10 16.94 23.80
C GLU A 44 -9.67 17.18 24.31
N GLY A 45 -8.86 17.98 23.62
CA GLY A 45 -7.49 18.31 24.02
C GLY A 45 -6.51 17.14 23.92
N MET A 46 -6.76 16.18 23.02
CA MET A 46 -6.00 14.93 22.90
C MET A 46 -4.90 14.97 21.82
N MET A 47 -4.85 16.04 21.02
CA MET A 47 -3.92 16.13 19.88
C MET A 47 -2.44 16.05 20.27
N ASP A 48 -2.06 16.55 21.45
CA ASP A 48 -0.67 16.52 21.93
C ASP A 48 -0.16 15.08 22.18
N GLU A 49 -1.07 14.10 22.32
CA GLU A 49 -0.78 12.69 22.59
C GLU A 49 -1.31 11.76 21.49
N THR A 50 -1.68 12.31 20.32
CA THR A 50 -2.27 11.55 19.22
C THR A 50 -1.40 11.61 17.96
N MET A 51 -0.95 10.46 17.47
CA MET A 51 -0.44 10.31 16.10
C MET A 51 -1.59 10.00 15.14
N ILE A 52 -1.59 10.65 13.97
CA ILE A 52 -2.58 10.37 12.91
C ILE A 52 -1.83 9.92 11.65
N VAL A 53 -2.17 8.73 11.15
CA VAL A 53 -1.63 8.20 9.89
C VAL A 53 -2.78 8.09 8.89
N VAL A 54 -2.69 8.84 7.79
CA VAL A 54 -3.64 8.77 6.67
C VAL A 54 -2.94 8.15 5.48
N THR A 55 -3.48 7.04 4.99
CA THR A 55 -2.97 6.33 3.82
C THR A 55 -4.09 5.60 3.07
N ALA A 56 -3.74 4.92 1.98
CA ALA A 56 -4.62 3.98 1.29
C ALA A 56 -3.91 2.63 1.17
N ASP A 57 -4.66 1.55 1.09
CA ASP A 57 -4.13 0.20 0.83
C ASP A 57 -3.60 0.07 -0.60
N HIS A 58 -4.29 0.68 -1.56
CA HIS A 58 -3.89 0.80 -2.96
C HIS A 58 -4.51 2.05 -3.62
N GLY A 59 -4.13 2.30 -4.86
CA GLY A 59 -4.67 3.34 -5.72
C GLY A 59 -5.78 2.84 -6.65
N HIS A 60 -5.98 3.54 -7.77
CA HIS A 60 -7.06 3.26 -8.71
C HIS A 60 -6.72 3.74 -10.13
N ASN A 61 -6.97 2.89 -11.12
CA ASN A 61 -6.84 3.23 -12.54
C ASN A 61 -8.20 3.62 -13.13
N PHE A 62 -8.19 4.57 -14.05
CA PHE A 62 -9.36 5.07 -14.78
C PHE A 62 -9.25 4.86 -16.30
N GLY A 63 -8.30 4.03 -16.74
CA GLY A 63 -7.98 3.78 -18.15
C GLY A 63 -6.49 3.89 -18.45
N GLU A 64 -5.69 4.37 -17.50
CA GLU A 64 -4.23 4.32 -17.55
C GLU A 64 -3.76 2.88 -17.78
N HIS A 65 -2.75 2.70 -18.63
CA HIS A 65 -2.22 1.38 -19.05
C HIS A 65 -3.27 0.41 -19.64
N GLY A 66 -4.42 0.92 -20.09
CA GLY A 66 -5.54 0.09 -20.57
C GLY A 66 -6.38 -0.55 -19.46
N ILE A 67 -6.13 -0.19 -18.20
CA ILE A 67 -6.82 -0.71 -17.02
C ILE A 67 -7.97 0.22 -16.65
N PHE A 68 -9.21 -0.25 -16.81
CA PHE A 68 -10.41 0.57 -16.59
C PHE A 68 -11.08 0.27 -15.25
N SER A 69 -11.14 1.30 -14.39
CA SER A 69 -11.86 1.29 -13.11
C SER A 69 -11.47 0.11 -12.20
N ASP A 70 -10.17 -0.13 -12.08
CA ASP A 70 -9.60 -1.26 -11.35
C ASP A 70 -8.29 -0.85 -10.64
N ASN A 71 -7.95 -1.55 -9.56
CA ASN A 71 -6.75 -1.31 -8.73
C ASN A 71 -5.59 -2.26 -9.08
N CYS A 72 -5.68 -2.94 -10.21
CA CYS A 72 -4.71 -3.94 -10.60
C CYS A 72 -3.44 -3.36 -11.22
N GLY A 73 -2.39 -4.18 -11.28
CA GLY A 73 -1.09 -3.80 -11.79
C GLY A 73 -0.15 -3.16 -10.78
N MET A 74 1.07 -2.97 -11.26
CA MET A 74 2.19 -2.48 -10.45
C MET A 74 2.57 -1.04 -10.80
N PHE A 75 1.69 -0.29 -11.46
CA PHE A 75 1.89 1.12 -11.84
C PHE A 75 1.66 2.07 -10.67
N ASP A 76 2.26 3.25 -10.70
CA ASP A 76 2.16 4.23 -9.61
C ASP A 76 0.69 4.60 -9.33
N THR A 77 -0.19 4.57 -10.33
CA THR A 77 -1.64 4.72 -10.16
C THR A 77 -2.27 3.71 -9.18
N SER A 78 -1.72 2.51 -9.05
CA SER A 78 -2.17 1.45 -8.15
C SER A 78 -1.35 1.35 -6.86
N ILE A 79 -0.05 1.60 -6.88
CA ILE A 79 0.83 1.28 -5.74
C ILE A 79 1.40 2.51 -5.02
N LYS A 80 1.35 3.70 -5.63
CA LYS A 80 1.86 4.94 -5.02
C LYS A 80 0.72 5.67 -4.32
N VAL A 81 0.46 5.26 -3.09
CA VAL A 81 -0.62 5.78 -2.26
C VAL A 81 -0.20 7.05 -1.50
N PRO A 82 -1.17 7.86 -1.03
CA PRO A 82 -0.88 8.89 -0.04
C PRO A 82 -0.34 8.27 1.25
N LEU A 83 0.59 8.97 1.91
CA LEU A 83 1.00 8.69 3.27
C LEU A 83 1.28 10.02 3.97
N VAL A 84 0.40 10.39 4.89
CA VAL A 84 0.53 11.56 5.75
C VAL A 84 0.61 11.08 7.18
N VAL A 85 1.67 11.45 7.88
CA VAL A 85 1.87 11.15 9.30
C VAL A 85 1.92 12.47 10.06
N TYR A 86 0.93 12.69 10.91
CA TYR A 86 0.96 13.72 11.94
C TYR A 86 1.52 13.10 13.21
N ASP A 87 2.66 13.63 13.66
CA ASP A 87 3.26 13.33 14.95
C ASP A 87 3.43 14.65 15.71
N PRO A 88 2.78 14.85 16.88
CA PRO A 88 2.87 16.10 17.64
C PRO A 88 4.29 16.41 18.15
N ARG A 89 5.22 15.44 18.08
CA ARG A 89 6.62 15.57 18.49
C ARG A 89 7.53 16.17 17.41
N GLU A 90 7.08 16.17 16.15
CA GLU A 90 7.90 16.48 14.98
C GLU A 90 7.41 17.74 14.25
N GLU A 91 8.32 18.43 13.55
CA GLU A 91 7.96 19.53 12.66
C GLU A 91 7.54 19.01 11.27
N GLY A 92 6.58 19.71 10.65
CA GLY A 92 6.06 19.33 9.34
C GLY A 92 7.12 19.40 8.23
N GLN A 93 7.30 18.28 7.52
CA GLN A 93 8.26 18.15 6.43
C GLN A 93 7.70 17.32 5.27
N ARG A 94 8.25 17.51 4.07
CA ARG A 94 7.94 16.68 2.91
C ARG A 94 9.11 15.74 2.61
N ILE A 95 8.87 14.45 2.75
CA ILE A 95 9.85 13.40 2.44
C ILE A 95 9.70 13.00 0.97
N SER A 96 10.79 13.06 0.21
CA SER A 96 10.79 12.68 -1.21
C SER A 96 11.34 11.29 -1.50
N GLY A 97 12.03 10.67 -0.53
CA GLY A 97 12.60 9.33 -0.70
C GLY A 97 11.55 8.23 -0.57
N LEU A 98 11.94 7.02 -0.95
CA LEU A 98 11.05 5.86 -0.94
C LEU A 98 10.80 5.37 0.49
N VAL A 99 9.54 5.00 0.74
CA VAL A 99 9.02 4.37 1.96
C VAL A 99 7.99 3.31 1.56
N GLN A 100 7.56 2.47 2.50
CA GLN A 100 6.59 1.39 2.23
C GLN A 100 5.57 1.25 3.37
N HIS A 101 4.41 0.63 3.12
CA HIS A 101 3.43 0.32 4.17
C HIS A 101 4.00 -0.46 5.35
N THR A 102 5.03 -1.29 5.11
CA THR A 102 5.71 -2.03 6.18
C THR A 102 6.39 -1.12 7.20
N ASP A 103 6.60 0.15 6.88
CA ASP A 103 7.17 1.18 7.76
C ASP A 103 6.15 1.75 8.75
N ILE A 104 4.84 1.60 8.48
CA ILE A 104 3.78 2.17 9.31
C ILE A 104 3.79 1.53 10.70
N VAL A 105 3.83 0.19 10.78
CA VAL A 105 3.78 -0.54 12.06
C VAL A 105 4.96 -0.17 12.98
N PRO A 106 6.24 -0.27 12.57
CA PRO A 106 7.34 0.10 13.44
C PRO A 106 7.30 1.59 13.84
N THR A 107 6.80 2.48 12.97
CA THR A 107 6.60 3.90 13.30
C THR A 107 5.56 4.10 14.40
N VAL A 108 4.43 3.40 14.33
CA VAL A 108 3.38 3.47 15.37
C VAL A 108 3.89 2.88 16.69
N LEU A 109 4.64 1.79 16.65
CA LEU A 109 5.23 1.18 17.86
C LEU A 109 6.27 2.12 18.50
N ASP A 110 7.14 2.75 17.70
CA ASP A 110 8.09 3.75 18.18
C ASP A 110 7.37 4.95 18.81
N TYR A 111 6.31 5.46 18.19
CA TYR A 111 5.47 6.51 18.76
C TYR A 111 4.90 6.12 20.14
N ALA A 112 4.39 4.89 20.25
CA ALA A 112 3.84 4.34 21.48
C ALA A 112 4.91 3.99 22.55
N GLY A 113 6.20 4.12 22.24
CA GLY A 113 7.28 3.71 23.13
C GLY A 113 7.37 2.19 23.33
N VAL A 114 6.85 1.41 22.37
CA VAL A 114 6.86 -0.06 22.37
C VAL A 114 7.97 -0.56 21.45
N SER A 115 8.77 -1.51 21.94
CA SER A 115 9.83 -2.12 21.12
C SER A 115 9.22 -2.89 19.94
N SER A 116 9.61 -2.53 18.72
CA SER A 116 9.21 -3.27 17.52
C SER A 116 9.86 -4.67 17.51
N PRO A 117 9.07 -5.75 17.44
CA PRO A 117 9.63 -7.09 17.20
C PRO A 117 10.48 -7.14 15.92
N ASP A 118 11.50 -7.99 15.92
CA ASP A 118 12.33 -8.29 14.73
C ASP A 118 11.51 -8.88 13.56
N LEU A 119 10.23 -9.19 13.79
CA LEU A 119 9.28 -9.63 12.78
C LEU A 119 8.93 -8.50 11.79
N TYR A 120 8.85 -7.26 12.25
CA TYR A 120 8.53 -6.14 11.37
C TYR A 120 9.80 -5.65 10.66
N ARG A 121 9.72 -5.59 9.33
CA ARG A 121 10.86 -5.29 8.44
C ARG A 121 10.89 -3.85 7.96
N GLY A 122 9.95 -3.04 8.40
CA GLY A 122 9.93 -1.62 8.09
C GLY A 122 10.98 -0.85 8.89
N ASN A 123 11.30 0.33 8.41
CA ASN A 123 12.04 1.34 9.15
C ASN A 123 11.05 2.26 9.85
N VAL A 124 11.50 2.94 10.91
CA VAL A 124 10.74 4.02 11.55
C VAL A 124 10.80 5.25 10.63
N LEU A 125 9.64 5.77 10.24
CA LEU A 125 9.55 6.98 9.41
C LEU A 125 10.14 8.19 10.19
N PRO A 126 10.81 9.15 9.52
CA PRO A 126 10.86 9.36 8.08
C PRO A 126 12.03 8.68 7.36
N ASP A 127 12.62 7.60 7.91
CA ASP A 127 13.72 6.91 7.24
C ASP A 127 13.31 6.40 5.86
N THR A 128 14.17 6.67 4.88
CA THR A 128 13.95 6.30 3.47
C THR A 128 14.86 5.15 3.05
N ARG A 129 14.53 4.53 1.93
CA ARG A 129 15.26 3.37 1.37
C ARG A 129 15.69 3.62 -0.07
N GLU A 130 16.76 2.93 -0.47
CA GLU A 130 17.28 2.93 -1.85
C GLU A 130 16.28 2.33 -2.85
N PHE A 131 15.41 1.43 -2.39
CA PHE A 131 14.44 0.75 -3.24
C PHE A 131 13.18 0.35 -2.47
N ALA A 132 12.02 0.38 -3.14
CA ALA A 132 10.76 -0.19 -2.66
C ALA A 132 10.45 -1.49 -3.41
N PHE A 133 9.77 -2.42 -2.74
CA PHE A 133 9.38 -3.73 -3.30
C PHE A 133 7.90 -4.03 -3.03
N ALA A 134 7.15 -4.45 -4.04
CA ALA A 134 5.76 -4.84 -3.89
C ALA A 134 5.49 -6.18 -4.58
N GLU A 135 4.52 -6.91 -4.04
CA GLU A 135 4.03 -8.17 -4.60
C GLU A 135 2.50 -8.16 -4.55
N ALA A 136 1.88 -8.56 -5.66
CA ALA A 136 0.45 -8.78 -5.75
C ALA A 136 0.29 -10.27 -6.02
N ALA A 137 0.22 -11.06 -4.96
CA ALA A 137 0.18 -12.53 -5.04
C ALA A 137 -0.98 -13.00 -5.91
N GLU A 138 -2.17 -12.40 -5.76
CA GLU A 138 -3.34 -12.73 -6.57
C GLU A 138 -3.16 -12.38 -8.04
N GLN A 139 -2.34 -11.39 -8.37
CA GLN A 139 -2.12 -10.96 -9.75
C GLN A 139 -0.81 -11.50 -10.32
N HIS A 140 -0.08 -12.30 -9.54
CA HIS A 140 1.18 -12.91 -9.93
C HIS A 140 2.17 -11.89 -10.51
N MET A 141 2.32 -10.76 -9.83
CA MET A 141 3.26 -9.71 -10.21
C MET A 141 4.13 -9.30 -9.04
N ARG A 142 5.38 -8.98 -9.35
CA ARG A 142 6.31 -8.33 -8.44
C ARG A 142 6.86 -7.06 -9.05
N MET A 143 7.24 -6.13 -8.19
CA MET A 143 7.82 -4.87 -8.60
C MET A 143 8.96 -4.49 -7.69
N ILE A 144 10.03 -3.94 -8.29
CA ILE A 144 11.07 -3.23 -7.56
C ILE A 144 11.28 -1.84 -8.16
N ARG A 145 11.27 -0.83 -7.29
CA ARG A 145 11.42 0.58 -7.65
C ARG A 145 12.63 1.17 -6.95
N THR A 146 13.38 1.99 -7.65
CA THR A 146 14.41 2.91 -7.14
C THR A 146 13.97 4.34 -7.49
N ASP A 147 14.79 5.34 -7.16
CA ASP A 147 14.46 6.74 -7.52
C ASP A 147 14.37 6.93 -9.04
N ASP A 148 15.21 6.24 -9.81
CA ASP A 148 15.32 6.42 -11.27
C ASP A 148 14.56 5.35 -12.07
N TRP A 149 14.46 4.13 -11.54
CA TRP A 149 14.01 2.96 -12.31
C TRP A 149 12.96 2.16 -11.59
N LYS A 150 12.01 1.61 -12.34
CA LYS A 150 11.02 0.66 -11.86
C LYS A 150 10.94 -0.54 -12.78
N LEU A 151 11.13 -1.72 -12.20
CA LEU A 151 11.03 -3.00 -12.89
C LEU A 151 9.76 -3.70 -12.41
N VAL A 152 8.87 -4.02 -13.34
CA VAL A 152 7.71 -4.88 -13.11
C VAL A 152 8.00 -6.25 -13.71
N VAL A 153 7.76 -7.29 -12.93
CA VAL A 153 8.01 -8.67 -13.34
C VAL A 153 6.74 -9.48 -13.09
N PRO A 154 5.97 -9.82 -14.14
CA PRO A 154 4.97 -10.86 -14.05
C PRO A 154 5.66 -12.20 -13.70
N GLU A 155 5.07 -12.96 -12.80
CA GLU A 155 5.42 -14.37 -12.68
C GLU A 155 4.95 -15.11 -13.94
N ASP A 156 5.66 -16.18 -14.32
CA ASP A 156 5.24 -17.02 -15.44
C ASP A 156 3.96 -17.76 -15.07
N VAL A 157 2.83 -17.15 -15.41
CA VAL A 157 1.49 -17.68 -15.21
C VAL A 157 0.78 -17.82 -16.56
N ALA A 158 1.49 -18.34 -17.56
CA ALA A 158 0.91 -18.62 -18.87
C ALA A 158 -0.40 -19.45 -18.81
N TYR A 159 -0.66 -20.18 -17.72
CA TYR A 159 -1.90 -20.93 -17.46
C TYR A 159 -3.07 -20.08 -16.92
N LEU A 160 -2.85 -18.82 -16.53
CA LEU A 160 -3.86 -17.88 -16.03
C LEU A 160 -4.14 -16.73 -17.03
N LYS A 161 -3.66 -16.85 -18.27
CA LYS A 161 -3.73 -15.82 -19.31
C LYS A 161 -5.15 -15.27 -19.56
N ASP A 162 -6.19 -16.07 -19.32
CA ASP A 162 -7.59 -15.67 -19.50
C ASP A 162 -8.25 -15.10 -18.22
N GLN A 163 -7.54 -15.06 -17.09
CA GLN A 163 -8.08 -14.61 -15.78
C GLN A 163 -7.65 -13.19 -15.40
N TYR A 164 -6.59 -12.66 -16.00
CA TYR A 164 -6.05 -11.34 -15.67
C TYR A 164 -5.94 -10.46 -16.91
N TRP A 165 -5.93 -9.15 -16.69
CA TRP A 165 -5.79 -8.12 -17.72
C TRP A 165 -4.40 -8.09 -18.37
N TYR A 166 -3.44 -8.85 -17.82
CA TYR A 166 -2.04 -8.86 -18.23
C TYR A 166 -1.64 -10.21 -18.85
N ASP A 167 -0.98 -10.17 -20.01
CA ASP A 167 -0.41 -11.34 -20.68
C ASP A 167 0.86 -11.78 -19.93
N GLY A 168 0.70 -12.61 -18.89
CA GLY A 168 1.80 -13.11 -18.04
C GLY A 168 2.74 -14.11 -18.72
N ASP A 169 3.39 -13.71 -19.81
CA ASP A 169 4.43 -14.52 -20.48
C ASP A 169 5.78 -14.48 -19.73
N GLY A 170 5.83 -13.80 -18.58
CA GLY A 170 7.00 -13.65 -17.73
C GLY A 170 7.97 -12.57 -18.20
N THR A 171 7.65 -11.83 -19.26
CA THR A 171 8.49 -10.76 -19.79
C THR A 171 8.50 -9.58 -18.82
N PRO A 172 9.68 -9.15 -18.33
CA PRO A 172 9.77 -8.02 -17.43
C PRO A 172 9.68 -6.69 -18.20
N GLU A 173 9.00 -5.72 -17.62
CA GLU A 173 8.91 -4.33 -18.13
C GLU A 173 9.74 -3.41 -17.25
N LEU A 174 10.46 -2.47 -17.87
CA LEU A 174 11.31 -1.50 -17.18
C LEU A 174 10.92 -0.09 -17.58
N TYR A 175 10.67 0.76 -16.58
CA TYR A 175 10.33 2.17 -16.76
C TYR A 175 11.41 3.07 -16.15
N ASP A 176 11.82 4.10 -16.90
CA ASP A 176 12.65 5.20 -16.42
C ASP A 176 11.75 6.23 -15.75
N ILE A 177 11.64 6.17 -14.42
CA ILE A 177 10.72 7.02 -13.66
C ILE A 177 11.17 8.48 -13.62
N HIS A 178 12.47 8.73 -13.76
CA HIS A 178 12.98 10.10 -13.80
C HIS A 178 12.49 10.83 -15.05
N ASN A 179 12.47 10.14 -16.20
CA ASN A 179 12.13 10.75 -17.49
C ASN A 179 10.70 10.44 -17.96
N ASP A 180 10.09 9.37 -17.47
CA ASP A 180 8.72 8.93 -17.76
C ASP A 180 8.00 8.57 -16.45
N SER A 181 7.46 9.59 -15.79
CA SER A 181 6.64 9.38 -14.58
C SER A 181 5.28 8.77 -14.86
N THR A 182 4.90 8.59 -16.13
CA THR A 182 3.63 8.00 -16.56
C THR A 182 3.75 6.51 -16.85
N GLU A 183 4.96 5.96 -16.90
CA GLU A 183 5.22 4.52 -17.10
C GLU A 183 4.61 3.98 -18.41
N GLU A 184 4.54 4.82 -19.45
CA GLU A 184 3.93 4.45 -20.73
C GLU A 184 4.94 3.78 -21.68
N ASN A 185 6.24 3.96 -21.42
CA ASN A 185 7.31 3.50 -22.32
C ASN A 185 8.17 2.43 -21.64
N ASP A 186 7.94 1.16 -22.03
CA ASP A 186 8.84 0.07 -21.64
C ASP A 186 10.19 0.21 -22.38
N VAL A 187 11.27 0.32 -21.60
CA VAL A 187 12.66 0.43 -22.08
C VAL A 187 13.51 -0.78 -21.67
N SER A 188 12.87 -1.92 -21.35
CA SER A 188 13.50 -3.17 -20.94
C SER A 188 14.52 -3.71 -21.95
N GLU A 189 14.20 -3.65 -23.26
CA GLU A 189 15.09 -4.07 -24.34
C GLU A 189 16.31 -3.16 -24.51
N GLU A 190 16.17 -1.87 -24.22
CA GLU A 190 17.23 -0.87 -24.36
C GLU A 190 18.21 -0.92 -23.19
N HIS A 191 17.75 -1.31 -22.00
CA HIS A 191 18.53 -1.35 -20.76
C HIS A 191 18.58 -2.75 -20.10
N PRO A 192 19.05 -3.80 -20.80
CA PRO A 192 19.03 -5.17 -20.28
C PRO A 192 19.98 -5.37 -19.09
N ASP A 193 20.98 -4.50 -18.90
CA ASP A 193 21.84 -4.50 -17.72
C ASP A 193 21.12 -4.01 -16.46
N ILE A 194 20.25 -3.00 -16.60
CA ILE A 194 19.41 -2.48 -15.51
C ILE A 194 18.37 -3.52 -15.11
N VAL A 195 17.69 -4.13 -16.08
CA VAL A 195 16.76 -5.26 -15.85
C VAL A 195 17.44 -6.35 -15.03
N ARG A 196 18.63 -6.81 -15.46
CA ARG A 196 19.38 -7.86 -14.72
C ARG A 196 19.77 -7.42 -13.30
N ARG A 197 20.16 -6.17 -13.11
CA ARG A 197 20.55 -5.63 -11.80
C ARG A 197 19.36 -5.62 -10.84
N LEU A 198 18.24 -5.05 -11.28
CA LEU A 198 17.03 -4.92 -10.48
C LEU A 198 16.39 -6.28 -10.22
N ARG A 199 16.35 -7.18 -11.22
CA ARG A 199 15.85 -8.56 -11.03
C ARG A 199 16.65 -9.32 -9.98
N ARG A 200 17.98 -9.23 -10.00
CA ARG A 200 18.84 -9.84 -8.95
C ARG A 200 18.54 -9.28 -7.55
N ARG A 201 18.23 -7.98 -7.45
CA ARG A 201 17.87 -7.35 -6.18
C ARG A 201 16.50 -7.84 -5.71
N MET A 202 15.53 -7.89 -6.61
CA MET A 202 14.19 -8.42 -6.36
C MET A 202 14.25 -9.88 -5.88
N ASP A 203 14.97 -10.75 -6.59
CA ASP A 203 15.15 -12.16 -6.24
C ASP A 203 15.78 -12.32 -4.84
N LYS A 204 16.67 -11.40 -4.45
CA LYS A 204 17.26 -11.39 -3.11
C LYS A 204 16.21 -11.04 -2.05
N GLU A 205 15.30 -10.11 -2.33
CA GLU A 205 14.26 -9.72 -1.39
C GLU A 205 13.19 -10.80 -1.22
N VAL A 206 12.76 -11.42 -2.32
CA VAL A 206 11.84 -12.57 -2.30
C VAL A 206 12.42 -13.71 -1.46
N ARG A 207 13.71 -14.04 -1.62
CA ARG A 207 14.36 -15.08 -0.79
C ARG A 207 14.34 -14.73 0.70
N LYS A 208 14.61 -13.48 1.05
CA LYS A 208 14.52 -13.06 2.46
C LYS A 208 13.10 -13.22 2.99
N GLN A 209 12.07 -12.90 2.21
CA GLN A 209 10.66 -13.08 2.61
C GLN A 209 10.36 -14.58 2.83
N GLN A 210 10.72 -15.44 1.88
CA GLN A 210 10.51 -16.88 1.99
C GLN A 210 11.26 -17.54 3.16
N GLU A 211 12.53 -17.15 3.40
CA GLU A 211 13.32 -17.66 4.53
C GLU A 211 12.70 -17.31 5.89
N PHE A 212 11.87 -16.28 5.92
CA PHE A 212 11.24 -15.79 7.14
C PHE A 212 9.83 -16.34 7.33
N GLU A 213 9.04 -16.45 6.27
CA GLU A 213 7.76 -17.17 6.29
C GLU A 213 7.97 -18.67 6.59
N GLY A 214 9.07 -19.25 6.11
CA GLY A 214 9.46 -20.63 6.42
C GLY A 214 10.11 -20.82 7.79
N GLY A 215 10.28 -19.76 8.58
CA GLY A 215 10.77 -19.85 9.94
C GLY A 215 9.61 -20.12 10.90
N GLU A 216 9.60 -21.27 11.56
CA GLU A 216 8.75 -21.50 12.74
C GLU A 216 9.14 -20.50 13.84
N ARG A 217 8.51 -19.33 13.84
CA ARG A 217 8.59 -18.35 14.92
C ARG A 217 7.19 -18.05 15.39
N SER A 218 6.66 -18.93 16.23
CA SER A 218 5.57 -18.60 17.13
C SER A 218 6.10 -17.60 18.16
N VAL A 219 5.40 -16.47 18.34
CA VAL A 219 5.52 -15.72 19.58
C VAL A 219 4.79 -16.54 20.63
N GLU A 220 5.53 -17.05 21.62
CA GLU A 220 4.90 -17.64 22.81
C GLU A 220 4.29 -16.50 23.61
N ILE A 221 2.97 -16.35 23.54
CA ILE A 221 2.21 -15.43 24.37
C ILE A 221 1.61 -16.27 25.49
N GLU A 222 1.79 -15.86 26.75
CA GLU A 222 1.17 -16.55 27.87
C GLU A 222 -0.37 -16.43 27.77
N GLU A 223 -1.09 -17.46 28.20
CA GLU A 223 -2.55 -17.56 28.02
C GLU A 223 -3.29 -16.38 28.70
N GLU A 224 -2.77 -15.90 29.83
CA GLU A 224 -3.29 -14.73 30.56
C GLU A 224 -3.08 -13.42 29.78
N GLU A 225 -1.95 -13.29 29.07
CA GLU A 225 -1.61 -12.13 28.24
C GLU A 225 -2.45 -12.12 26.94
N LEU A 226 -2.78 -13.30 26.42
CA LEU A 226 -3.68 -13.49 25.28
C LEU A 226 -5.12 -13.03 25.56
N ASP A 227 -5.64 -13.30 26.76
CA ASP A 227 -6.98 -12.88 27.16
C ASP A 227 -7.07 -11.35 27.33
N ASP A 228 -6.03 -10.73 27.89
CA ASP A 228 -5.92 -9.28 27.97
C ASP A 228 -5.82 -8.63 26.58
N ILE A 229 -5.01 -9.19 25.68
CA ILE A 229 -4.91 -8.73 24.28
C ILE A 229 -6.25 -8.86 23.57
N ARG A 230 -6.96 -9.98 23.72
CA ARG A 230 -8.30 -10.17 23.13
C ARG A 230 -9.29 -9.16 23.67
N SER A 231 -9.26 -8.89 24.98
CA SER A 231 -10.15 -7.88 25.59
C SER A 231 -9.89 -6.48 25.03
N GLN A 232 -8.62 -6.10 24.87
CA GLN A 232 -8.24 -4.82 24.29
C GLN A 232 -8.61 -4.73 22.80
N LEU A 233 -8.36 -5.79 22.03
CA LEU A 233 -8.75 -5.86 20.62
C LEU A 233 -10.27 -5.83 20.47
N GLY A 234 -11.04 -6.47 21.36
CA GLY A 234 -12.50 -6.39 21.38
C GLY A 234 -13.00 -4.98 21.71
N ALA A 235 -12.38 -4.29 22.66
CA ALA A 235 -12.69 -2.87 22.93
C ALA A 235 -12.41 -1.96 21.73
N LEU A 236 -11.45 -2.32 20.88
CA LEU A 236 -11.12 -1.65 19.62
C LEU A 236 -11.95 -2.16 18.41
N GLY A 237 -12.80 -3.18 18.60
CA GLY A 237 -13.65 -3.77 17.56
C GLY A 237 -12.95 -4.77 16.62
N TYR A 238 -11.74 -5.23 16.96
CA TYR A 238 -10.96 -6.19 16.16
C TYR A 238 -11.19 -7.66 16.55
N ALA A 239 -11.80 -7.93 17.71
CA ALA A 239 -12.11 -9.28 18.16
C ALA A 239 -13.51 -9.34 18.75
N ASP A 240 -14.49 -9.75 17.95
CA ASP A 240 -15.80 -10.18 18.42
C ASP A 240 -15.83 -11.70 18.58
N ASP A 241 -16.57 -12.20 19.57
CA ASP A 241 -16.76 -13.63 19.89
C ASP A 241 -17.37 -14.48 18.74
N ASP A 242 -17.71 -13.87 17.59
CA ASP A 242 -18.45 -14.51 16.49
C ASP A 242 -17.57 -15.03 15.32
N ASN A 243 -16.24 -14.97 15.40
CA ASN A 243 -15.32 -15.45 14.34
C ASN A 243 -14.39 -16.60 14.77
N VAL A 244 -14.96 -17.68 15.33
CA VAL A 244 -14.30 -18.99 15.45
C VAL A 244 -15.18 -20.10 14.88
#